data_AF-A0A517YGC5-F1
#
_entry.id   AF-A0A517YGC5-F1
#
_cell.length_a   1.000
_cell.length_b   1.000
_cell.length_c   1.000
_cell.angle_alpha   90.00
_cell.angle_beta   90.00
_cell.angle_gamma   90.00
#
_symmetry.space_group_name_H-M   'P 1'
#
loop_
_entity.id
_entity.type
_entity.pdbx_description
1 polymer ?
#
loop_
_entity_poly.entity_id
_entity_poly.type
_entity_poly.pdbx_seq_one_letter_code
_entity_poly.pdbx_strand_id
1 'polypeptide(L)'
;MAHVLASNGHDVAIWDFFPEVVEDIRLHRENRRFLPSVRLHGGVRATCYAGECVTDAALVVVGVPSLFVSSTLAPVVPALLKSAVLLNLAKGFAPRTRQLPSILMERLSPGHSCVHLAGPAIANELARGLPAAVVLAAKDDPIARRVANWLAGPAFSVTTTTDVAGAALGGVLKNVYAILLGCLETLSGGSRNVEAAALNASIHEMAAIARAHGGRASTLYGLAGLGDLVATGFSRDSHNRKFGQSLAAGKTAAEIATEMCTLPEGARAATAACALARDGQVRAPLAKLVRRWIMGASPSLDDLIRVLQTARRTK
;
A
#
# COMPACT_ATOMS: atom_id res chain seq x y z
N MET A 1 -7.33 -3.49 10.62
CA MET A 1 -6.32 -4.03 11.54
C MET A 1 -6.81 -4.12 12.98
N ALA A 2 -7.32 -3.03 13.57
CA ALA A 2 -7.88 -3.05 14.92
C ALA A 2 -8.89 -4.19 15.16
N HIS A 3 -9.85 -4.38 14.25
CA HIS A 3 -10.81 -5.49 14.31
C HIS A 3 -10.14 -6.88 14.30
N VAL A 4 -9.09 -7.07 13.49
CA VAL A 4 -8.35 -8.35 13.40
C VAL A 4 -7.65 -8.65 14.72
N LEU A 5 -6.88 -7.68 15.25
CA LEU A 5 -6.19 -7.83 16.53
C LEU A 5 -7.16 -8.10 17.69
N ALA A 6 -8.28 -7.38 17.75
CA ALA A 6 -9.28 -7.57 18.79
C ALA A 6 -9.99 -8.94 18.67
N SER A 7 -10.22 -9.43 17.44
CA SER A 7 -10.78 -10.76 17.19
C SER A 7 -9.79 -11.88 17.56
N ASN A 8 -8.49 -11.60 17.53
CA ASN A 8 -7.45 -12.50 18.02
C ASN A 8 -7.27 -12.45 19.55
N GLY A 9 -8.13 -11.71 20.28
CA GLY A 9 -8.14 -11.65 21.74
C GLY A 9 -7.24 -10.59 22.37
N HIS A 10 -6.68 -9.67 21.58
CA HIS A 10 -5.88 -8.57 22.12
C HIS A 10 -6.75 -7.41 22.61
N ASP A 11 -6.29 -6.68 23.64
CA ASP A 11 -6.84 -5.37 24.00
C ASP A 11 -6.39 -4.33 22.96
N VAL A 12 -7.34 -3.62 22.36
CA VAL A 12 -7.09 -2.75 21.21
C VAL A 12 -7.72 -1.39 21.43
N ALA A 13 -6.88 -0.36 21.36
CA ALA A 13 -7.30 1.03 21.20
C ALA A 13 -7.03 1.51 19.77
N ILE A 14 -7.94 2.31 19.21
CA ILE A 14 -7.77 3.01 17.93
C ILE A 14 -7.86 4.51 18.14
N TRP A 15 -6.89 5.23 17.61
CA TRP A 15 -6.92 6.67 17.49
C TRP A 15 -7.40 7.07 16.11
N ASP A 16 -8.25 8.08 16.03
CA ASP A 16 -8.59 8.76 14.77
C ASP A 16 -8.46 10.28 14.95
N PHE A 17 -8.10 10.96 13.86
CA PHE A 17 -7.99 12.41 13.81
C PHE A 17 -9.38 13.07 13.85
N PHE A 18 -10.40 12.40 13.30
CA PHE A 18 -11.76 12.89 13.19
C PHE A 18 -12.58 12.50 14.42
N PRO A 19 -12.99 13.46 15.29
CA PRO A 19 -13.78 13.14 16.48
C PRO A 19 -15.08 12.40 16.15
N GLU A 20 -15.71 12.71 15.02
CA GLU A 20 -16.92 12.02 14.57
C GLU A 20 -16.70 10.52 14.30
N VAL A 21 -15.50 10.13 13.84
CA VAL A 21 -15.15 8.71 13.64
C VAL A 21 -14.99 8.00 14.98
N VAL A 22 -14.38 8.67 15.96
CA VAL A 22 -14.21 8.14 17.32
C VAL A 22 -15.57 7.90 17.97
N GLU A 23 -16.48 8.87 17.87
CA GLU A 23 -17.84 8.75 18.41
C GLU A 23 -18.66 7.67 17.70
N ASP A 24 -18.54 7.54 16.38
CA ASP A 24 -19.17 6.45 15.63
C ASP A 24 -18.71 5.06 16.13
N ILE A 25 -17.42 4.89 16.39
CA ILE A 25 -16.87 3.63 16.90
C ILE A 25 -17.36 3.37 18.33
N ARG A 26 -17.41 4.40 19.19
CA ARG A 26 -17.87 4.27 20.59
C ARG A 26 -19.34 3.89 20.68
N LEU A 27 -20.20 4.57 19.93
CA LEU A 27 -21.65 4.42 20.03
C LEU A 27 -22.18 3.25 19.21
N HIS A 28 -21.63 3.06 18.01
CA HIS A 28 -22.19 2.12 17.02
C HIS A 28 -21.30 0.90 16.78
N ARG A 29 -20.07 0.91 17.30
CA ARG A 29 -19.03 -0.07 16.95
C ARG A 29 -18.83 -0.14 15.44
N GLU A 30 -18.84 0.99 14.77
CA GLU A 30 -18.70 1.07 13.31
C GLU A 30 -17.86 2.30 12.96
N ASN A 31 -17.06 2.23 11.90
CA ASN A 31 -16.43 3.42 11.32
C ASN A 31 -17.17 3.74 10.02
N ARG A 32 -18.26 4.51 10.11
CA ARG A 32 -19.16 4.74 8.96
C ARG A 32 -18.50 5.52 7.84
N ARG A 33 -17.50 6.35 8.18
CA ARG A 33 -16.77 7.18 7.22
C ARG A 33 -15.81 6.37 6.35
N PHE A 34 -15.03 5.47 6.94
CA PHE A 34 -13.94 4.79 6.24
C PHE A 34 -14.13 3.27 6.08
N LEU A 35 -15.04 2.66 6.84
CA LEU A 35 -15.33 1.24 6.81
C LEU A 35 -16.84 0.99 7.05
N PRO A 36 -17.72 1.53 6.19
CA PRO A 36 -19.17 1.41 6.36
C PRO A 36 -19.63 -0.04 6.28
N SER A 37 -20.73 -0.33 6.97
CA SER A 37 -21.38 -1.65 7.01
C SER A 37 -20.54 -2.75 7.66
N VAL A 38 -19.56 -2.39 8.49
CA VAL A 38 -18.76 -3.32 9.27
C VAL A 38 -18.92 -3.01 10.75
N ARG A 39 -19.44 -4.00 11.49
CA ARG A 39 -19.46 -3.95 12.96
C ARG A 39 -18.12 -4.41 13.53
N LEU A 40 -17.38 -3.48 14.12
CA LEU A 40 -16.11 -3.71 14.80
C LEU A 40 -16.27 -4.61 16.04
N HIS A 41 -15.18 -5.26 16.43
CA HIS A 41 -15.16 -6.16 17.59
C HIS A 41 -15.40 -5.37 18.90
N GLY A 42 -16.00 -6.01 19.91
CA GLY A 42 -16.48 -5.31 21.12
C GLY A 42 -15.37 -4.80 22.01
N GLY A 43 -14.20 -5.42 21.93
CA GLY A 43 -12.99 -4.98 22.63
C GLY A 43 -12.25 -3.81 21.98
N VAL A 44 -12.74 -3.25 20.86
CA VAL A 44 -12.10 -2.08 20.23
C VAL A 44 -12.54 -0.81 20.94
N ARG A 45 -11.61 -0.12 21.59
CA ARG A 45 -11.81 1.19 22.21
C ARG A 45 -11.33 2.28 21.27
N ALA A 46 -12.03 3.42 21.20
CA ALA A 46 -11.62 4.56 20.35
C ALA A 46 -11.33 5.81 21.17
N THR A 47 -10.34 6.61 20.75
CA THR A 47 -9.96 7.88 21.38
C THR A 47 -9.52 8.94 20.37
N CYS A 48 -9.71 10.21 20.73
CA CYS A 48 -9.20 11.37 19.98
C CYS A 48 -7.74 11.70 20.35
N TYR A 49 -7.20 11.07 21.39
CA TYR A 49 -5.87 11.38 21.93
C TYR A 49 -4.87 10.27 21.60
N ALA A 50 -3.98 10.53 20.63
CA ALA A 50 -3.03 9.52 20.16
C ALA A 50 -2.08 9.02 21.26
N GLY A 51 -1.76 9.86 22.25
CA GLY A 51 -0.95 9.48 23.41
C GLY A 51 -1.55 8.32 24.21
N GLU A 52 -2.87 8.36 24.46
CA GLU A 52 -3.59 7.32 25.19
C GLU A 52 -3.52 5.96 24.49
N CYS A 53 -3.45 5.95 23.15
CA CYS A 53 -3.34 4.71 22.37
C CYS A 53 -1.96 4.05 22.46
N VAL A 54 -0.91 4.77 22.85
CA VAL A 54 0.47 4.26 22.74
C VAL A 54 1.14 3.94 24.06
N THR A 55 0.68 4.52 25.18
CA THR A 55 1.37 4.48 26.48
C THR A 55 1.70 3.07 26.98
N ASP A 56 0.81 2.09 26.77
CA ASP A 56 0.99 0.70 27.22
C ASP A 56 1.01 -0.31 26.06
N ALA A 57 1.15 0.17 24.82
CA ALA A 57 1.00 -0.66 23.65
C ALA A 57 2.29 -1.46 23.35
N ALA A 58 2.20 -2.79 23.39
CA ALA A 58 3.27 -3.66 22.91
C ALA A 58 3.45 -3.61 21.37
N LEU A 59 2.37 -3.30 20.65
CA LEU A 59 2.33 -3.13 19.21
C LEU A 59 1.62 -1.81 18.87
N VAL A 60 2.28 -0.91 18.16
CA VAL A 60 1.67 0.32 17.65
C VAL A 60 1.53 0.22 16.14
N VAL A 61 0.29 0.16 15.67
CA VAL A 61 -0.03 0.05 14.24
C VAL A 61 -0.19 1.44 13.65
N VAL A 62 0.71 1.82 12.73
CA VAL A 62 0.66 3.09 12.02
C VAL A 62 -0.15 2.92 10.74
N GLY A 63 -1.45 3.20 10.84
CA GLY A 63 -2.46 3.06 9.78
C GLY A 63 -2.83 4.35 9.05
N VAL A 64 -2.07 5.43 9.20
CA VAL A 64 -2.35 6.71 8.54
C VAL A 64 -1.79 6.77 7.12
N PRO A 65 -2.36 7.57 6.20
CA PRO A 65 -1.78 7.80 4.88
C PRO A 65 -0.31 8.24 4.96
N SER A 66 0.50 7.86 3.97
CA SER A 66 1.96 8.09 3.98
C SER A 66 2.38 9.56 4.18
N LEU A 67 1.53 10.51 3.80
CA LEU A 67 1.78 11.94 4.02
C LEU A 67 1.65 12.40 5.49
N PHE A 68 0.92 11.67 6.32
CA PHE A 68 0.64 12.03 7.72
C PHE A 68 1.47 11.24 8.73
N VAL A 69 2.20 10.20 8.30
CA VAL A 69 3.03 9.35 9.17
C VAL A 69 3.95 10.20 10.06
N SER A 70 4.64 11.21 9.50
CA SER A 70 5.58 12.02 10.29
C SER A 70 4.87 12.89 11.33
N SER A 71 3.79 13.57 10.96
CA SER A 71 3.05 14.48 11.85
C SER A 71 2.30 13.73 12.94
N THR A 72 1.90 12.49 12.68
CA THR A 72 1.17 11.65 13.64
C THR A 72 2.11 10.89 14.56
N LEU A 73 3.19 10.28 14.04
CA LEU A 73 4.07 9.43 14.85
C LEU A 73 5.01 10.26 15.73
N ALA A 74 5.62 11.32 15.22
CA ALA A 74 6.66 12.06 15.95
C ALA A 74 6.21 12.57 17.34
N PRO A 75 4.99 13.11 17.53
CA PRO A 75 4.53 13.58 18.84
C PRO A 75 4.33 12.47 19.87
N VAL A 76 4.07 11.23 19.45
CA VAL A 76 3.74 10.12 20.36
C VAL A 76 4.95 9.23 20.67
N VAL A 77 6.06 9.35 19.93
CA VAL A 77 7.29 8.58 20.16
C VAL A 77 7.77 8.63 21.62
N PRO A 78 7.81 9.80 22.30
CA PRO A 78 8.27 9.85 23.69
C PRO A 78 7.41 9.04 24.68
N ALA A 79 6.16 8.74 24.32
CA ALA A 79 5.23 7.98 25.16
C ALA A 79 5.23 6.47 24.86
N LEU A 80 6.00 6.01 23.87
CA LEU A 80 6.09 4.59 23.54
C LEU A 80 6.80 3.80 24.64
N LEU A 81 6.30 2.60 24.95
CA LEU A 81 7.08 1.62 25.72
C LEU A 81 8.40 1.33 25.00
N LYS A 82 9.51 1.24 25.75
CA LYS A 82 10.83 0.90 25.17
C LYS A 82 10.83 -0.39 24.35
N SER A 83 9.94 -1.34 24.69
CA SER A 83 9.77 -2.62 24.01
C SER A 83 8.70 -2.63 22.91
N ALA A 84 8.03 -1.50 22.67
CA ALA A 84 6.99 -1.38 21.66
C ALA A 84 7.55 -1.63 20.27
N VAL A 85 6.82 -2.42 19.49
CA VAL A 85 7.09 -2.66 18.07
C VAL A 85 6.16 -1.79 17.24
N LEU A 86 6.70 -1.11 16.23
CA LEU A 86 5.91 -0.31 15.31
C LEU A 86 5.57 -1.11 14.05
N LEU A 87 4.30 -1.19 13.68
CA LEU A 87 3.83 -1.83 12.45
C LEU A 87 3.37 -0.79 11.43
N ASN A 88 4.12 -0.62 10.36
CA ASN A 88 3.77 0.26 9.25
C ASN A 88 2.76 -0.40 8.30
N LEU A 89 1.60 0.21 8.13
CA LEU A 89 0.64 -0.14 7.07
C LEU A 89 0.66 0.85 5.90
N ALA A 90 1.29 2.02 6.08
CA ALA A 90 1.28 3.08 5.08
C ALA A 90 2.08 2.68 3.83
N LYS A 91 1.45 2.89 2.67
CA LYS A 91 2.04 2.71 1.34
C LYS A 91 2.19 4.09 0.70
N GLY A 92 3.27 4.30 -0.05
CA GLY A 92 3.57 5.56 -0.75
C GLY A 92 4.90 6.17 -0.32
N PHE A 93 5.04 7.47 -0.57
CA PHE A 93 6.23 8.26 -0.22
C PHE A 93 5.82 9.49 0.58
N ALA A 94 6.66 9.89 1.53
CA ALA A 94 6.53 11.17 2.22
C ALA A 94 6.70 12.33 1.21
N PRO A 95 5.75 13.29 1.11
CA PRO A 95 5.75 14.30 0.05
C PRO A 95 7.02 15.16 -0.05
N ARG A 96 7.61 15.53 1.09
CA ARG A 96 8.78 16.44 1.14
C ARG A 96 10.10 15.69 0.97
N THR A 97 10.27 14.59 1.69
CA THR A 97 11.55 13.87 1.73
C THR A 97 11.65 12.77 0.67
N ARG A 98 10.54 12.39 0.03
CA ARG A 98 10.43 11.25 -0.89
C ARG A 98 10.89 9.92 -0.27
N GLN A 99 10.84 9.82 1.06
CA GLN A 99 11.22 8.60 1.77
C GLN A 99 10.03 7.66 1.92
N LEU A 100 10.33 6.37 1.94
CA LEU A 100 9.37 5.33 2.29
C LEU A 100 8.97 5.47 3.77
N PRO A 101 7.68 5.25 4.12
CA PRO A 101 7.23 5.23 5.50
C PRO A 101 8.03 4.29 6.41
N SER A 102 8.51 3.15 5.89
CA SER A 102 9.38 2.23 6.65
C SER A 102 10.68 2.90 7.11
N ILE A 103 11.35 3.64 6.24
CA ILE A 103 12.58 4.40 6.56
C ILE A 103 12.25 5.58 7.48
N LEU A 104 11.13 6.27 7.23
CA LEU A 104 10.68 7.40 8.03
C LEU A 104 10.40 6.99 9.48
N MET A 105 9.71 5.88 9.69
CA MET A 105 9.39 5.36 11.02
C MET A 105 10.65 5.01 11.80
N GLU A 106 11.59 4.26 11.21
CA GLU A 106 12.87 3.94 11.85
C GLU A 106 13.63 5.19 12.30
N ARG A 107 13.62 6.27 11.50
CA ARG A 107 14.27 7.53 11.87
C ARG A 107 13.53 8.26 13.01
N LEU A 108 12.20 8.27 12.98
CA LEU A 108 11.39 9.00 13.95
C LEU A 108 11.37 8.34 15.32
N SER A 109 11.51 7.01 15.38
CA SER A 109 11.48 6.23 16.61
C SER A 109 12.79 5.47 16.84
N PRO A 110 13.93 6.18 17.05
CA PRO A 110 15.20 5.52 17.31
C PRO A 110 15.09 4.62 18.53
N GLY A 111 15.61 3.38 18.42
CA GLY A 111 15.54 2.38 19.48
C GLY A 111 14.32 1.46 19.44
N HIS A 112 13.34 1.72 18.57
CA HIS A 112 12.18 0.84 18.38
C HIS A 112 12.32 -0.04 17.14
N SER A 113 11.89 -1.30 17.25
CA SER A 113 11.80 -2.18 16.10
C SER A 113 10.63 -1.79 15.20
N CYS A 114 10.88 -1.74 13.89
CA CYS A 114 9.88 -1.44 12.88
C CYS A 114 9.60 -2.68 12.01
N VAL A 115 8.33 -2.97 11.79
CA VAL A 115 7.83 -4.02 10.90
C VAL A 115 6.96 -3.36 9.84
N HIS A 116 7.06 -3.81 8.59
CA HIS A 116 6.25 -3.33 7.49
C HIS A 116 5.31 -4.43 7.00
N LEU A 117 4.02 -4.12 6.90
CA LEU A 117 3.06 -5.02 6.27
C LEU A 117 2.96 -4.72 4.78
N ALA A 118 3.17 -5.76 3.97
CA ALA A 118 2.94 -5.75 2.54
C ALA A 118 2.06 -6.93 2.12
N GLY A 119 1.50 -6.86 0.92
CA GLY A 119 0.63 -7.91 0.39
C GLY A 119 -0.85 -7.52 0.27
N PRO A 120 -1.66 -8.41 -0.32
CA PRO A 120 -3.08 -8.21 -0.53
C PRO A 120 -3.82 -8.20 0.81
N ALA A 121 -4.37 -7.04 1.14
CA ALA A 121 -5.00 -6.78 2.44
C ALA A 121 -6.16 -5.79 2.27
N ILE A 122 -7.14 -6.12 1.42
CA ILE A 122 -8.29 -5.25 1.16
C ILE A 122 -9.08 -5.09 2.46
N ALA A 123 -9.19 -3.86 2.96
CA ALA A 123 -9.72 -3.57 4.29
C ALA A 123 -11.15 -4.12 4.50
N ASN A 124 -12.03 -3.97 3.50
CA ASN A 124 -13.41 -4.46 3.55
C ASN A 124 -13.48 -6.00 3.63
N GLU A 125 -12.59 -6.70 2.93
CA GLU A 125 -12.56 -8.17 2.94
C GLU A 125 -12.07 -8.69 4.30
N LEU A 126 -10.98 -8.10 4.80
CA LEU A 126 -10.45 -8.40 6.13
C LEU A 126 -11.48 -8.17 7.24
N ALA A 127 -12.20 -7.06 7.14
CA ALA A 127 -13.22 -6.69 8.11
C ALA A 127 -14.46 -7.59 8.09
N ARG A 128 -14.69 -8.29 6.97
CA ARG A 128 -15.73 -9.33 6.84
C ARG A 128 -15.23 -10.73 7.21
N GLY A 129 -13.98 -10.85 7.68
CA GLY A 129 -13.37 -12.12 8.03
C GLY A 129 -13.03 -13.00 6.83
N LEU A 130 -12.91 -12.43 5.62
CA LEU A 130 -12.49 -13.18 4.45
C LEU A 130 -10.99 -13.49 4.54
N PRO A 131 -10.54 -14.68 4.10
CA PRO A 131 -9.14 -15.07 4.14
C PRO A 131 -8.24 -14.10 3.37
N ALA A 132 -7.13 -13.71 3.98
CA ALA A 132 -6.07 -12.94 3.34
C ALA A 132 -4.69 -13.51 3.68
N ALA A 133 -3.73 -13.29 2.79
CA ALA A 133 -2.34 -13.66 2.98
C ALA A 133 -1.45 -12.42 2.82
N VAL A 134 -0.65 -12.12 3.85
CA VAL A 134 0.24 -10.96 3.87
C VAL A 134 1.67 -11.35 4.20
N VAL A 135 2.57 -10.40 3.99
CA VAL A 135 3.99 -10.50 4.33
C VAL A 135 4.32 -9.40 5.34
N LEU A 136 4.98 -9.79 6.44
CA LEU A 136 5.61 -8.86 7.36
C LEU A 136 7.11 -8.80 7.06
N ALA A 137 7.60 -7.61 6.74
CA ALA A 137 9.00 -7.36 6.49
C ALA A 137 9.64 -6.60 7.65
N ALA A 138 10.73 -7.12 8.20
CA ALA A 138 11.52 -6.42 9.21
C ALA A 138 13.01 -6.74 9.03
N LYS A 139 13.90 -5.86 9.50
CA LYS A 139 15.35 -6.15 9.49
C LYS A 139 15.71 -7.37 10.34
N ASP A 140 14.95 -7.56 11.43
CA ASP A 140 15.11 -8.67 12.37
C ASP A 140 13.91 -9.62 12.28
N ASP A 141 14.13 -10.83 11.77
CA ASP A 141 13.09 -11.84 11.52
C ASP A 141 12.34 -12.26 12.80
N PRO A 142 12.99 -12.50 13.95
CA PRO A 142 12.33 -12.67 15.25
C PRO A 142 11.24 -11.65 15.57
N ILE A 143 11.47 -10.37 15.30
CA ILE A 143 10.46 -9.32 15.54
C ILE A 143 9.29 -9.47 14.56
N ALA A 144 9.56 -9.72 13.27
CA ALA A 144 8.51 -9.96 12.29
C ALA A 144 7.65 -11.18 12.68
N ARG A 145 8.26 -12.27 13.16
CA ARG A 145 7.55 -13.47 13.64
C ARG A 145 6.71 -13.19 14.87
N ARG A 146 7.22 -12.40 15.82
CA ARG A 146 6.46 -11.98 16.99
C ARG A 146 5.19 -11.23 16.59
N VAL A 147 5.30 -10.27 15.67
CA VAL A 147 4.13 -9.55 15.13
C VAL A 147 3.24 -10.47 14.31
N ALA A 148 3.80 -11.41 13.55
CA ALA A 148 3.04 -12.40 12.81
C ALA A 148 2.15 -13.23 13.74
N ASN A 149 2.66 -13.66 14.90
CA ASN A 149 1.89 -14.41 15.88
C ASN A 149 0.74 -13.60 16.49
N TRP A 150 0.89 -12.28 16.64
CA TRP A 150 -0.21 -11.41 17.10
C TRP A 150 -1.30 -11.23 16.04
N LEU A 151 -0.92 -11.21 14.77
CA LEU A 151 -1.84 -10.99 13.64
C LEU A 151 -2.46 -12.27 13.09
N ALA A 152 -1.77 -13.40 13.17
CA ALA A 152 -2.20 -14.65 12.60
C ALA A 152 -3.51 -15.12 13.25
N GLY A 153 -4.42 -15.59 12.41
CA GLY A 153 -5.72 -16.13 12.82
C GLY A 153 -6.35 -16.89 11.66
N PRO A 154 -7.55 -17.47 11.84
CA PRO A 154 -8.20 -18.32 10.84
C PRO A 154 -8.36 -17.67 9.46
N ALA A 155 -8.56 -16.35 9.42
CA ALA A 155 -8.74 -15.58 8.19
C ALA A 155 -7.49 -14.78 7.77
N PHE A 156 -6.38 -14.87 8.50
CA PHE A 156 -5.21 -14.01 8.26
C PHE A 156 -3.93 -14.82 8.32
N SER A 157 -3.44 -15.23 7.14
CA SER A 157 -2.17 -15.92 6.97
C SER A 157 -1.04 -14.92 6.84
N VAL A 158 0.02 -15.12 7.63
CA VAL A 158 1.14 -14.19 7.72
C VAL A 158 2.45 -14.94 7.47
N THR A 159 3.22 -14.45 6.51
CA THR A 159 4.59 -14.89 6.27
C THR A 159 5.56 -13.75 6.60
N THR A 160 6.83 -14.06 6.86
CA THR A 160 7.85 -13.05 7.18
C THR A 160 8.92 -12.96 6.10
N THR A 161 9.57 -11.80 6.00
CA THR A 161 10.75 -11.60 5.16
C THR A 161 11.70 -10.59 5.81
N THR A 162 12.99 -10.70 5.50
CA THR A 162 13.98 -9.67 5.86
C THR A 162 14.09 -8.55 4.83
N ASP A 163 13.39 -8.67 3.70
CA ASP A 163 13.46 -7.72 2.60
C ASP A 163 12.47 -6.55 2.75
N VAL A 164 12.77 -5.65 3.69
CA VAL A 164 11.95 -4.44 3.94
C VAL A 164 11.88 -3.54 2.71
N ALA A 165 12.99 -3.38 1.99
CA ALA A 165 13.05 -2.54 0.80
C ALA A 165 12.16 -3.09 -0.32
N GLY A 166 12.26 -4.38 -0.64
CA GLY A 166 11.42 -5.02 -1.65
C GLY A 166 9.94 -5.00 -1.28
N ALA A 167 9.60 -5.25 -0.01
CA ALA A 167 8.22 -5.19 0.47
C ALA A 167 7.62 -3.79 0.36
N ALA A 168 8.35 -2.77 0.82
CA ALA A 168 7.89 -1.38 0.77
C ALA A 168 7.77 -0.87 -0.67
N LEU A 169 8.77 -1.12 -1.52
CA LEU A 169 8.73 -0.71 -2.92
C LEU A 169 7.65 -1.46 -3.70
N GLY A 170 7.41 -2.74 -3.42
CA GLY A 170 6.31 -3.50 -4.03
C GLY A 170 4.94 -2.86 -3.79
N GLY A 171 4.66 -2.50 -2.53
CA GLY A 171 3.42 -1.82 -2.14
C GLY A 171 3.23 -0.44 -2.77
N VAL A 172 4.31 0.26 -3.12
CA VAL A 172 4.24 1.55 -3.81
C VAL A 172 4.10 1.39 -5.32
N LEU A 173 4.99 0.60 -5.93
CA LEU A 173 5.07 0.47 -7.37
C LEU A 173 3.82 -0.17 -7.96
N LYS A 174 3.19 -1.11 -7.24
CA LYS A 174 1.94 -1.75 -7.70
C LYS A 174 0.86 -0.72 -8.08
N ASN A 175 0.80 0.43 -7.39
CA ASN A 175 -0.27 1.40 -7.60
C ASN A 175 -0.15 2.06 -8.97
N VAL A 176 1.08 2.21 -9.48
CA VAL A 176 1.35 2.69 -10.85
C VAL A 176 0.84 1.70 -11.88
N TYR A 177 1.13 0.41 -11.69
CA TYR A 177 0.73 -0.63 -12.63
C TYR A 177 -0.75 -1.00 -12.49
N ALA A 178 -1.39 -0.76 -11.34
CA ALA A 178 -2.84 -0.84 -11.21
C ALA A 178 -3.55 0.21 -12.09
N ILE A 179 -2.98 1.42 -12.24
CA ILE A 179 -3.47 2.41 -13.21
C ILE A 179 -3.31 1.88 -14.64
N LEU A 180 -2.14 1.31 -14.98
CA LEU A 180 -1.92 0.70 -16.30
C LEU A 180 -2.97 -0.38 -16.61
N LEU A 181 -3.26 -1.27 -15.66
CA LEU A 181 -4.27 -2.32 -15.81
C LEU A 181 -5.69 -1.74 -15.97
N GLY A 182 -6.01 -0.66 -15.26
CA GLY A 182 -7.27 0.07 -15.43
C GLY A 182 -7.41 0.69 -16.82
N CYS A 183 -6.35 1.32 -17.35
CA CYS A 183 -6.35 1.82 -18.71
C CYS A 183 -6.56 0.67 -19.71
N LEU A 184 -5.84 -0.43 -19.52
CA LEU A 184 -5.87 -1.60 -20.38
C LEU A 184 -7.25 -2.22 -20.48
N GLU A 185 -8.00 -2.33 -19.39
CA GLU A 185 -9.35 -2.88 -19.44
C GLU A 185 -10.28 -2.11 -20.40
N THR A 186 -10.08 -0.80 -20.51
CA THR A 186 -10.86 0.04 -21.44
C THR A 186 -10.29 -0.03 -22.86
N LEU A 187 -8.96 -0.06 -23.00
CA LEU A 187 -8.27 0.02 -24.29
C LEU A 187 -8.14 -1.33 -25.01
N SER A 188 -8.11 -2.44 -24.30
CA SER A 188 -7.76 -3.77 -24.83
C SER A 188 -8.87 -4.42 -25.64
N GLY A 189 -10.10 -3.91 -25.55
CA GLY A 189 -11.29 -4.57 -26.09
C GLY A 189 -11.52 -5.96 -25.49
N GLY A 190 -11.05 -6.21 -24.26
CA GLY A 190 -11.11 -7.52 -23.60
C GLY A 190 -9.98 -8.49 -23.97
N SER A 191 -8.92 -8.02 -24.63
CA SER A 191 -7.77 -8.85 -25.01
C SER A 191 -6.94 -9.28 -23.79
N ARG A 192 -7.26 -10.45 -23.25
CA ARG A 192 -6.56 -11.08 -22.12
C ARG A 192 -5.08 -11.31 -22.37
N ASN A 193 -4.69 -11.55 -23.63
CA ASN A 193 -3.29 -11.76 -23.99
C ASN A 193 -2.44 -10.50 -23.77
N VAL A 194 -2.98 -9.33 -24.14
CA VAL A 194 -2.27 -8.05 -23.95
C VAL A 194 -2.25 -7.68 -22.46
N GLU A 195 -3.35 -7.89 -21.75
CA GLU A 195 -3.44 -7.67 -20.29
C GLU A 195 -2.41 -8.52 -19.53
N ALA A 196 -2.33 -9.81 -19.84
CA ALA A 196 -1.35 -10.72 -19.23
C ALA A 196 0.09 -10.33 -19.57
N ALA A 197 0.36 -9.94 -20.83
CA ALA A 197 1.69 -9.48 -21.24
C ALA A 197 2.11 -8.20 -20.49
N ALA A 198 1.18 -7.25 -20.32
CA ALA A 198 1.42 -6.02 -19.59
C ALA A 198 1.61 -6.27 -18.08
N LEU A 199 0.82 -7.16 -17.48
CA LEU A 199 0.99 -7.57 -16.08
C LEU A 199 2.39 -8.17 -15.86
N ASN A 200 2.80 -9.11 -16.71
CA ASN A 200 4.12 -9.73 -16.62
C ASN A 200 5.26 -8.70 -16.77
N ALA A 201 5.15 -7.80 -17.76
CA ALA A 201 6.13 -6.74 -17.95
C ALA A 201 6.18 -5.76 -16.75
N SER A 202 5.02 -5.44 -16.17
CA SER A 202 4.90 -4.61 -14.96
C SER A 202 5.66 -5.21 -13.78
N ILE A 203 5.50 -6.51 -13.54
CA ILE A 203 6.17 -7.21 -12.44
C ILE A 203 7.69 -7.24 -12.63
N HIS A 204 8.17 -7.44 -13.85
CA HIS A 204 9.59 -7.34 -14.14
C HIS A 204 10.15 -5.93 -13.92
N GLU A 205 9.40 -4.90 -14.31
CA GLU A 205 9.79 -3.51 -14.09
C GLU A 205 9.81 -3.16 -12.59
N MET A 206 8.80 -3.61 -11.83
CA MET A 206 8.78 -3.52 -10.36
C MET A 206 10.00 -4.18 -9.72
N ALA A 207 10.32 -5.42 -10.12
CA ALA A 207 11.45 -6.17 -9.60
C ALA A 207 12.79 -5.52 -9.94
N ALA A 208 12.94 -4.97 -11.16
CA ALA A 208 14.15 -4.28 -11.58
C ALA A 208 14.38 -2.99 -10.77
N ILE A 209 13.33 -2.18 -10.61
CA ILE A 209 13.39 -0.96 -9.78
C ILE A 209 13.70 -1.33 -8.33
N ALA A 210 12.97 -2.27 -7.74
CA ALA A 210 13.19 -2.64 -6.34
C ALA A 210 14.61 -3.17 -6.09
N ARG A 211 15.14 -3.99 -7.00
CA ARG A 211 16.52 -4.51 -6.90
C ARG A 211 17.57 -3.42 -6.94
N ALA A 212 17.39 -2.41 -7.78
CA ALA A 212 18.31 -1.28 -7.84
C ALA A 212 18.33 -0.43 -6.55
N HIS A 213 17.32 -0.59 -5.68
CA HIS A 213 17.17 0.12 -4.41
C HIS A 213 17.23 -0.82 -3.19
N GLY A 214 17.98 -1.92 -3.31
CA GLY A 214 18.28 -2.83 -2.19
C GLY A 214 17.20 -3.88 -1.89
N GLY A 215 16.14 -3.97 -2.70
CA GLY A 215 15.14 -5.03 -2.62
C GLY A 215 15.54 -6.33 -3.32
N ARG A 216 14.80 -7.41 -3.10
CA ARG A 216 14.98 -8.70 -3.79
C ARG A 216 13.87 -8.92 -4.80
N ALA A 217 14.22 -9.35 -6.01
CA ALA A 217 13.25 -9.65 -7.07
C ALA A 217 12.22 -10.73 -6.63
N SER A 218 12.64 -11.72 -5.85
CA SER A 218 11.76 -12.78 -5.33
C SER A 218 10.63 -12.24 -4.46
N THR A 219 10.86 -11.17 -3.70
CA THR A 219 9.82 -10.50 -2.90
C THR A 219 8.73 -9.90 -3.79
N LEU A 220 9.11 -9.37 -4.96
CA LEU A 220 8.18 -8.77 -5.92
C LEU A 220 7.41 -9.83 -6.70
N TYR A 221 7.96 -11.03 -6.85
CA TYR A 221 7.24 -12.17 -7.41
C TYR A 221 6.28 -12.82 -6.41
N GLY A 222 6.40 -12.51 -5.12
CA GLY A 222 5.51 -12.97 -4.06
C GLY A 222 4.33 -12.04 -3.78
N LEU A 223 3.77 -12.18 -2.56
CA LEU A 223 2.59 -11.44 -2.12
C LEU A 223 2.81 -9.92 -2.12
N ALA A 224 4.01 -9.45 -1.74
CA ALA A 224 4.31 -8.02 -1.61
C ALA A 224 4.35 -7.26 -2.96
N GLY A 225 4.56 -7.95 -4.07
CA GLY A 225 4.53 -7.39 -5.42
C GLY A 225 3.36 -7.93 -6.24
N LEU A 226 3.52 -9.13 -6.81
CA LEU A 226 2.54 -9.75 -7.69
C LEU A 226 1.18 -9.95 -7.02
N GLY A 227 1.14 -10.51 -5.81
CA GLY A 227 -0.12 -10.76 -5.10
C GLY A 227 -0.91 -9.47 -4.86
N ASP A 228 -0.24 -8.44 -4.34
CA ASP A 228 -0.86 -7.14 -4.06
C ASP A 228 -1.23 -6.39 -5.35
N LEU A 229 -0.43 -6.49 -6.42
CA LEU A 229 -0.77 -5.94 -7.73
C LEU A 229 -2.01 -6.62 -8.31
N VAL A 230 -2.12 -7.95 -8.26
CA VAL A 230 -3.30 -8.68 -8.74
C VAL A 230 -4.54 -8.25 -7.96
N ALA A 231 -4.48 -8.27 -6.63
CA ALA A 231 -5.61 -7.84 -5.79
C ALA A 231 -6.04 -6.40 -6.09
N THR A 232 -5.07 -5.49 -6.31
CA THR A 232 -5.36 -4.06 -6.56
C THR A 232 -5.79 -3.78 -7.98
N GLY A 233 -5.16 -4.41 -8.97
CA GLY A 233 -5.42 -4.20 -10.39
C GLY A 233 -6.73 -4.84 -10.83
N PHE A 234 -7.13 -5.94 -10.20
CA PHE A 234 -8.37 -6.66 -10.54
C PHE A 234 -9.54 -6.41 -9.59
N SER A 235 -9.37 -5.63 -8.51
CA SER A 235 -10.48 -5.20 -7.66
C SER A 235 -11.28 -4.06 -8.30
N ARG A 236 -12.62 -4.17 -8.21
CA ARG A 236 -13.56 -3.11 -8.62
C ARG A 236 -13.52 -1.90 -7.70
N ASP A 237 -13.05 -2.06 -6.47
CA ASP A 237 -13.00 -0.99 -5.46
C ASP A 237 -11.70 -0.18 -5.51
N SER A 238 -10.74 -0.60 -6.34
CA SER A 238 -9.44 0.05 -6.47
C SER A 238 -9.53 1.43 -7.11
N HIS A 239 -9.24 2.48 -6.35
CA HIS A 239 -9.15 3.86 -6.87
C HIS A 239 -8.12 4.01 -7.99
N ASN A 240 -6.99 3.29 -7.92
CA ASN A 240 -5.96 3.33 -8.97
C ASN A 240 -6.48 2.73 -10.28
N ARG A 241 -7.23 1.62 -10.21
CA ARG A 241 -7.84 1.01 -11.41
C ARG A 241 -8.90 1.93 -12.01
N LYS A 242 -9.84 2.45 -11.19
CA LYS A 242 -10.89 3.37 -11.63
C LYS A 242 -10.31 4.63 -12.30
N PHE A 243 -9.23 5.15 -11.74
CA PHE A 243 -8.50 6.27 -12.32
C PHE A 243 -7.91 5.93 -13.70
N GLY A 244 -7.30 4.75 -13.85
CA GLY A 244 -6.82 4.27 -15.15
C GLY A 244 -7.94 4.12 -16.19
N GLN A 245 -9.08 3.56 -15.81
CA GLN A 245 -10.26 3.45 -16.69
C GLN A 245 -10.74 4.83 -17.15
N SER A 246 -10.79 5.80 -16.22
CA SER A 246 -11.23 7.16 -16.52
C SER A 246 -10.25 7.91 -17.42
N LEU A 247 -8.94 7.72 -17.23
CA LEU A 247 -7.92 8.23 -18.15
C LEU A 247 -8.12 7.66 -19.56
N ALA A 248 -8.34 6.35 -19.67
CA ALA A 248 -8.57 5.70 -20.97
C ALA A 248 -9.88 6.11 -21.64
N ALA A 249 -10.87 6.53 -20.86
CA ALA A 249 -12.11 7.15 -21.35
C ALA A 249 -11.93 8.61 -21.82
N GLY A 250 -10.70 9.15 -21.78
CA GLY A 250 -10.37 10.48 -22.30
C GLY A 250 -10.40 11.61 -21.27
N LYS A 251 -10.69 11.31 -20.00
CA LYS A 251 -10.65 12.34 -18.94
C LYS A 251 -9.22 12.70 -18.57
N THR A 252 -9.02 13.97 -18.21
CA THR A 252 -7.76 14.47 -17.66
C THR A 252 -7.61 14.07 -16.19
N ALA A 253 -6.37 14.01 -15.71
CA ALA A 253 -6.11 13.72 -14.29
C ALA A 253 -6.76 14.74 -13.34
N ALA A 254 -6.93 16.00 -13.79
CA ALA A 254 -7.58 17.06 -13.02
C ALA A 254 -9.09 16.81 -12.87
N GLU A 255 -9.78 16.48 -13.95
CA GLU A 255 -11.21 16.15 -13.93
C GLU A 255 -11.48 14.95 -13.03
N ILE A 256 -10.69 13.88 -13.17
CA ILE A 256 -10.84 12.67 -12.37
C ILE A 256 -10.57 12.95 -10.88
N ALA A 257 -9.57 13.78 -10.56
CA ALA A 257 -9.28 14.15 -9.18
C ALA A 257 -10.44 14.93 -8.52
N THR A 258 -11.11 15.80 -9.29
CA THR A 258 -12.32 16.50 -8.82
C THR A 258 -13.47 15.52 -8.60
N GLU A 259 -13.73 14.60 -9.54
CA GLU A 259 -14.81 13.61 -9.41
C GLU A 259 -14.61 12.63 -8.25
N MET A 260 -13.37 12.21 -8.00
CA MET A 260 -13.05 11.28 -6.91
C MET A 260 -12.76 11.99 -5.58
N CYS A 261 -12.83 13.33 -5.54
CA CYS A 261 -12.44 14.18 -4.42
C CYS A 261 -10.99 13.96 -3.92
N THR A 262 -10.17 13.22 -4.65
CA THR A 262 -8.79 12.92 -4.30
C THR A 262 -8.01 12.41 -5.51
N LEU A 263 -6.71 12.69 -5.52
CA LEU A 263 -5.79 12.09 -6.49
C LEU A 263 -5.25 10.76 -5.92
N PRO A 264 -5.39 9.62 -6.61
CA PRO A 264 -4.91 8.34 -6.12
C PRO A 264 -3.41 8.35 -5.90
N GLU A 265 -2.95 7.57 -4.91
CA GLU A 265 -1.53 7.42 -4.60
C GLU A 265 -0.71 6.97 -5.82
N GLY A 266 -1.29 6.17 -6.72
CA GLY A 266 -0.64 5.70 -7.95
C GLY A 266 -0.18 6.84 -8.86
N ALA A 267 -0.92 7.95 -8.91
CA ALA A 267 -0.53 9.11 -9.73
C ALA A 267 0.75 9.77 -9.19
N ARG A 268 0.87 9.90 -7.86
CA ARG A 268 2.10 10.38 -7.21
C ARG A 268 3.22 9.35 -7.33
N ALA A 269 2.90 8.07 -7.19
CA ALA A 269 3.84 6.97 -7.31
C ALA A 269 4.45 6.86 -8.71
N ALA A 270 3.75 7.24 -9.78
CA ALA A 270 4.26 7.17 -11.16
C ALA A 270 5.49 8.08 -11.36
N THR A 271 5.44 9.29 -10.81
CA THR A 271 6.59 10.22 -10.81
C THR A 271 7.75 9.66 -10.00
N ALA A 272 7.48 9.11 -8.83
CA ALA A 272 8.51 8.51 -7.97
C ALA A 272 9.12 7.25 -8.61
N ALA A 273 8.34 6.39 -9.24
CA ALA A 273 8.81 5.21 -9.97
C ALA A 273 9.76 5.60 -11.11
N CYS A 274 9.42 6.65 -11.87
CA CYS A 274 10.31 7.18 -12.90
C CYS A 274 11.63 7.74 -12.35
N ALA A 275 11.60 8.38 -11.17
CA ALA A 275 12.79 8.89 -10.50
C ALA A 275 13.65 7.72 -9.99
N LEU A 276 13.07 6.77 -9.26
CA LEU A 276 13.76 5.57 -8.79
C LEU A 276 14.39 4.79 -9.94
N ALA A 277 13.70 4.64 -11.06
CA ALA A 277 14.24 3.97 -12.23
C ALA A 277 15.47 4.69 -12.79
N ARG A 278 15.44 6.03 -12.83
CA ARG A 278 16.58 6.85 -13.27
C ARG A 278 17.75 6.73 -12.31
N ASP A 279 17.50 6.88 -11.01
CA ASP A 279 18.52 6.86 -9.95
C ASP A 279 19.18 5.47 -9.88
N GLY A 280 18.40 4.41 -10.06
CA GLY A 280 18.88 3.03 -10.12
C GLY A 280 19.42 2.61 -11.50
N GLN A 281 19.47 3.52 -12.48
CA GLN A 281 19.90 3.24 -13.86
C GLN A 281 19.19 2.06 -14.52
N VAL A 282 17.91 1.83 -14.20
CA VAL A 282 17.07 0.78 -14.79
C VAL A 282 16.05 1.33 -15.76
N ARG A 283 15.69 0.52 -16.76
CA ARG A 283 14.62 0.87 -17.71
C ARG A 283 13.26 0.69 -17.04
N ALA A 284 12.43 1.72 -17.13
CA ALA A 284 11.05 1.70 -16.65
C ALA A 284 10.07 2.28 -17.69
N PRO A 285 9.94 1.65 -18.87
CA PRO A 285 9.14 2.22 -19.95
C PRO A 285 7.63 2.23 -19.65
N LEU A 286 7.10 1.27 -18.88
CA LEU A 286 5.68 1.25 -18.53
C LEU A 286 5.35 2.32 -17.48
N ALA A 287 6.16 2.50 -16.45
CA ALA A 287 5.99 3.59 -15.50
C ALA A 287 6.08 4.96 -16.19
N LYS A 288 6.99 5.11 -17.16
CA LYS A 288 7.08 6.32 -17.99
C LYS A 288 5.82 6.53 -18.84
N LEU A 289 5.28 5.46 -19.43
CA LEU A 289 4.05 5.51 -20.22
C LEU A 289 2.86 5.97 -19.35
N VAL A 290 2.67 5.34 -18.18
CA VAL A 290 1.63 5.73 -17.22
C VAL A 290 1.81 7.18 -16.78
N ARG A 291 3.04 7.61 -16.49
CA ARG A 291 3.31 9.02 -16.14
C ARG A 291 2.91 9.96 -17.27
N ARG A 292 3.20 9.64 -18.53
CA ARG A 292 2.79 10.50 -19.68
C ARG A 292 1.28 10.63 -19.76
N TRP A 293 0.54 9.55 -19.55
CA TRP A 293 -0.93 9.58 -19.54
C TRP A 293 -1.48 10.47 -18.43
N ILE A 294 -0.93 10.35 -17.22
CA ILE A 294 -1.28 11.24 -16.09
C ILE A 294 -1.01 12.72 -16.42
N MET A 295 0.05 13.00 -17.18
CA MET A 295 0.45 14.36 -17.58
C MET A 295 -0.33 14.89 -18.79
N GLY A 296 -1.34 14.16 -19.29
CA GLY A 296 -2.26 14.64 -20.33
C GLY A 296 -2.05 14.03 -21.72
N ALA A 297 -1.11 13.10 -21.90
CA ALA A 297 -1.06 12.34 -23.15
C ALA A 297 -2.25 11.37 -23.24
N SER A 298 -2.91 11.29 -24.40
CA SER A 298 -4.02 10.35 -24.60
C SER A 298 -3.55 8.89 -24.45
N PRO A 299 -4.22 8.08 -23.60
CA PRO A 299 -3.93 6.65 -23.54
C PRO A 299 -4.18 5.95 -24.88
N SER A 300 -3.24 5.10 -25.29
CA SER A 300 -3.29 4.39 -26.58
C SER A 300 -2.77 2.97 -26.41
N LEU A 301 -3.52 2.00 -26.95
CA LEU A 301 -3.12 0.60 -26.98
C LEU A 301 -1.86 0.38 -27.83
N ASP A 302 -1.75 1.09 -28.96
CA ASP A 302 -0.60 0.97 -29.87
C ASP A 302 0.70 1.43 -29.21
N ASP A 303 0.64 2.52 -28.43
CA ASP A 303 1.79 2.99 -27.65
C ASP A 303 2.25 1.94 -26.64
N LEU A 304 1.30 1.30 -25.96
CA LEU A 304 1.61 0.22 -25.03
C LEU A 304 2.22 -0.98 -25.76
N ILE A 305 1.65 -1.41 -26.89
CA ILE A 305 2.18 -2.53 -27.69
C ILE A 305 3.62 -2.25 -28.12
N ARG A 306 3.92 -1.03 -28.61
CA ARG A 306 5.29 -0.61 -28.94
C ARG A 306 6.22 -0.70 -27.74
N VAL A 307 5.77 -0.26 -26.56
CA VAL A 307 6.55 -0.39 -25.31
C VAL A 307 6.81 -1.87 -24.97
N LEU A 308 5.81 -2.74 -25.05
CA LEU A 308 5.96 -4.17 -24.76
C LEU A 308 6.90 -4.87 -25.75
N GLN A 309 6.87 -4.51 -27.02
CA GLN A 309 7.77 -5.06 -28.04
C GLN A 309 9.23 -4.62 -27.84
N THR A 310 9.46 -3.35 -27.50
CA THR A 310 10.81 -2.81 -27.27
C THR A 310 11.43 -3.28 -25.95
N ALA A 311 10.61 -3.60 -24.95
CA ALA A 311 11.08 -4.19 -23.69
C ALA A 311 11.62 -5.62 -23.85
N ARG A 312 11.11 -6.38 -24.85
CA ARG A 312 11.55 -7.76 -25.13
C ARG A 312 12.91 -7.86 -25.83
N ARG A 313 13.28 -6.86 -26.63
CA ARG A 313 14.49 -6.91 -27.48
C ARG A 313 15.82 -6.68 -26.73
N THR A 314 15.78 -6.50 -25.42
CA THR A 314 16.96 -6.17 -24.59
C THR A 314 17.14 -7.11 -23.40
N LYS A 315 16.57 -8.32 -23.46
CA LYS A 315 16.95 -9.42 -22.58
C LYS A 315 18.03 -10.26 -23.25
#